data_AF-A0A3Q1CFY8-F1
#
_entry.id   AF-A0A3Q1CFY8-F1
#
_cell.length_a   1.000
_cell.length_b   1.000
_cell.length_c   1.000
_cell.angle_alpha   90.00
_cell.angle_beta   90.00
_cell.angle_gamma   90.00
#
_symmetry.space_group_name_H-M   'P 1'
#
loop_
_entity.id
_entity.type
_entity.pdbx_description
1 polymer ?
#
loop_
_entity_poly.entity_id
_entity_poly.type
_entity_poly.pdbx_seq_one_letter_code
_entity_poly.pdbx_strand_id
1 'polypeptide(L)'
;PALRKTGLLTSDPRLRDCVRQMRQYTLKLLSFFRCVGNNILLLTKAFRKKFIIPDFQKFTHQINRMYDSAQQQEGGQVADYIPQLAKFSPDLWGVSLCTIDGQRHSAGDTKVPFCLQSCVKPLEYAIAVHELGSEHVHNFVGKEPSGFKFNKLSLNEEDKPHNPMVNAGAIVISSLIKPNSNKAERFDYVMEFLKSMAGTEYVGFSNATFQSERETGDRNYAIGYYLKEKKCFPDNADMIAALDFYFQLCSIEVTCESGSVMAATLANGGICPITGERVLSAEAVRNTLSLMHSCGMYDFSGQFAFHVGLPAKSGVSGAVLLVVPNVMGMMCWSPPLDRLGNSVRGIHFCQDVVSYFNFHNYDNLRHFTKKHDPRRQSDDDPFDLQYLFHVLNLLCASRFALSAVDMERTDYDSRTALHIAAAEGQVEAVIFLTEVCKVNPYMKDRWGNTPLDDAMQFGHDVIVSILQKYQRVYTDKNSPSNTEEQKPPLDTMKSIV
;
A
#
# COMPACT_ATOMS: atom_id res chain seq x y z
N PRO A 1 15.59 -15.20 16.06
CA PRO A 1 14.99 -15.76 14.82
C PRO A 1 13.47 -15.62 14.75
N ALA A 2 12.73 -16.12 15.76
CA ALA A 2 11.25 -16.07 15.78
C ALA A 2 10.69 -14.63 15.67
N LEU A 3 11.27 -13.67 16.40
CA LEU A 3 10.88 -12.25 16.32
C LEU A 3 11.03 -11.68 14.90
N ARG A 4 12.10 -12.02 14.17
CA ARG A 4 12.29 -11.54 12.79
C ARG A 4 11.24 -12.11 11.83
N LYS A 5 10.69 -13.31 12.11
CA LYS A 5 9.61 -13.89 11.30
C LYS A 5 8.31 -13.08 11.39
N THR A 6 8.10 -12.33 12.46
CA THR A 6 6.93 -11.45 12.58
C THR A 6 7.10 -10.15 11.79
N GLY A 7 8.29 -9.89 11.23
CA GLY A 7 8.63 -8.66 10.51
C GLY A 7 9.21 -7.55 11.37
N LEU A 8 9.22 -7.70 12.71
CA LEU A 8 9.86 -6.73 13.59
C LEU A 8 11.39 -6.84 13.51
N LEU A 9 12.05 -5.69 13.48
CA LEU A 9 13.51 -5.60 13.55
C LEU A 9 13.96 -5.52 15.00
N THR A 10 15.17 -6.03 15.27
CA THR A 10 15.79 -5.93 16.60
C THR A 10 16.23 -4.51 16.94
N SER A 11 16.30 -3.63 15.95
CA SER A 11 16.58 -2.20 16.09
C SER A 11 15.33 -1.37 16.41
N ASP A 12 14.13 -1.98 16.47
CA ASP A 12 12.89 -1.27 16.78
C ASP A 12 13.02 -0.54 18.14
N PRO A 13 12.86 0.79 18.19
CA PRO A 13 12.96 1.58 19.41
C PRO A 13 12.04 1.07 20.53
N ARG A 14 10.86 0.54 20.20
CA ARG A 14 9.90 -0.03 21.16
C ARG A 14 10.37 -1.34 21.78
N LEU A 15 11.40 -1.99 21.23
CA LEU A 15 11.98 -3.23 21.75
C LEU A 15 13.35 -3.03 22.41
N ARG A 16 13.85 -1.79 22.46
CA ARG A 16 15.22 -1.48 22.93
C ARG A 16 15.50 -2.03 24.32
N ASP A 17 14.57 -1.86 25.26
CA ASP A 17 14.74 -2.34 26.63
C ASP A 17 14.75 -3.87 26.72
N CYS A 18 13.80 -4.54 26.06
CA CYS A 18 13.77 -6.00 25.98
C CYS A 18 15.07 -6.56 25.38
N VAL A 19 15.54 -6.01 24.26
CA VAL A 19 16.77 -6.47 23.60
C VAL A 19 18.00 -6.22 24.48
N ARG A 20 18.08 -5.08 25.17
CA ARG A 20 19.17 -4.77 26.10
C ARG A 20 19.18 -5.75 27.28
N GLN A 21 18.04 -6.01 27.90
CA GLN A 21 17.94 -6.93 29.03
C GLN A 21 18.25 -8.38 28.60
N MET A 22 17.75 -8.83 27.45
CA MET A 22 18.06 -10.17 26.92
C MET A 22 19.55 -10.40 26.64
N ARG A 23 20.33 -9.36 26.36
CA ARG A 23 21.79 -9.46 26.18
C ARG A 23 22.56 -9.61 27.50
N GLN A 24 21.98 -9.18 28.62
CA GLN A 24 22.64 -9.14 29.93
C GLN A 24 22.40 -10.39 30.78
N TYR A 25 21.30 -11.13 30.56
CA TYR A 25 20.90 -12.27 31.39
C TYR A 25 20.95 -13.60 30.62
N THR A 26 21.43 -14.66 31.27
CA THR A 26 21.21 -16.03 30.82
C THR A 26 19.73 -16.38 30.94
N LEU A 27 19.07 -16.65 29.82
CA LEU A 27 17.62 -16.81 29.71
C LEU A 27 17.10 -18.05 30.47
N LYS A 28 16.66 -17.84 31.72
CA LYS A 28 15.71 -18.71 32.44
C LYS A 28 14.29 -18.14 32.33
N LEU A 29 13.26 -18.96 32.58
CA LEU A 29 11.84 -18.57 32.43
C LEU A 29 11.49 -17.28 33.20
N LEU A 30 11.94 -17.16 34.46
CA LEU A 30 11.66 -16.00 35.30
C LEU A 30 12.37 -14.72 34.80
N SER A 31 13.61 -14.86 34.33
CA SER A 31 14.36 -13.76 33.71
C SER A 31 13.77 -13.35 32.36
N PHE A 32 13.15 -14.27 31.61
CA PHE A 32 12.46 -13.94 30.37
C PHE A 32 11.26 -13.02 30.62
N PHE A 33 10.41 -13.34 31.60
CA PHE A 33 9.27 -12.47 31.97
C PHE A 33 9.72 -11.06 32.38
N ARG A 34 10.85 -10.95 33.11
CA ARG A 34 11.44 -9.65 33.42
C ARG A 34 11.90 -8.89 32.17
N CYS A 35 12.55 -9.58 31.23
CA CYS A 35 13.02 -9.00 29.97
C CYS A 35 11.88 -8.46 29.09
N VAL A 36 10.77 -9.19 29.00
CA VAL A 36 9.66 -8.82 28.10
C VAL A 36 8.63 -7.89 28.74
N GLY A 37 8.66 -7.69 30.06
CA GLY A 37 7.59 -7.02 30.81
C GLY A 37 7.17 -5.66 30.24
N ASN A 38 8.13 -4.79 29.92
CA ASN A 38 7.84 -3.45 29.39
C ASN A 38 7.30 -3.47 27.94
N ASN A 39 7.54 -4.54 27.20
CA ASN A 39 7.22 -4.63 25.77
C ASN A 39 6.24 -5.78 25.45
N ILE A 40 5.61 -6.35 26.48
CA ILE A 40 4.79 -7.56 26.38
C ILE A 40 3.58 -7.37 25.47
N LEU A 41 2.99 -6.17 25.45
CA LEU A 41 1.82 -5.87 24.60
C LEU A 41 2.17 -5.97 23.11
N LEU A 42 3.31 -5.38 22.70
CA LEU A 42 3.79 -5.44 21.32
C LEU A 42 4.17 -6.87 20.93
N LEU A 43 4.91 -7.57 21.80
CA LEU A 43 5.31 -8.96 21.56
C LEU A 43 4.10 -9.89 21.51
N THR A 44 3.08 -9.67 22.34
CA THR A 44 1.83 -10.44 22.31
C THR A 44 1.10 -10.24 20.99
N LYS A 45 1.00 -9.00 20.48
CA LYS A 45 0.43 -8.74 19.16
C LYS A 45 1.22 -9.45 18.06
N ALA A 46 2.55 -9.38 18.11
CA ALA A 46 3.44 -9.98 17.13
C ALA A 46 3.30 -11.51 17.05
N PHE A 47 3.37 -12.20 18.20
CA PHE A 47 3.34 -13.66 18.24
C PHE A 47 1.94 -14.25 18.12
N ARG A 48 0.88 -13.49 18.43
CA ARG A 48 -0.52 -13.92 18.20
C ARG A 48 -1.03 -13.57 16.80
N LYS A 49 -0.15 -13.21 15.86
CA LYS A 49 -0.51 -12.85 14.48
C LYS A 49 -1.60 -11.75 14.42
N LYS A 50 -1.56 -10.80 15.35
CA LYS A 50 -2.51 -9.66 15.44
C LYS A 50 -2.00 -8.39 14.80
N PHE A 51 -0.90 -8.45 14.06
CA PHE A 51 -0.47 -7.34 13.22
C PHE A 51 -1.32 -7.25 11.96
N ILE A 52 -1.34 -6.07 11.38
CA ILE A 52 -2.08 -5.73 10.16
C ILE A 52 -1.71 -6.65 8.99
N ILE A 53 -0.50 -7.21 8.98
CA ILE A 53 -0.13 -8.32 8.09
C ILE A 53 0.28 -9.52 8.95
N PRO A 54 -0.62 -10.49 9.18
CA PRO A 54 -0.35 -11.67 10.01
C PRO A 54 0.79 -12.54 9.47
N ASP A 55 0.71 -12.93 8.19
CA ASP A 55 1.67 -13.83 7.54
C ASP A 55 2.74 -13.07 6.76
N PHE A 56 3.53 -12.27 7.49
CA PHE A 56 4.50 -11.34 6.92
C PHE A 56 5.54 -12.01 6.00
N GLN A 57 5.99 -13.22 6.30
CA GLN A 57 6.99 -13.91 5.46
C GLN A 57 6.45 -14.25 4.05
N LYS A 58 5.18 -14.66 3.95
CA LYS A 58 4.54 -14.95 2.67
C LYS A 58 4.34 -13.66 1.87
N PHE A 59 3.93 -12.60 2.56
CA PHE A 59 3.80 -11.27 1.99
C PHE A 59 5.14 -10.75 1.44
N THR A 60 6.22 -10.81 2.21
CA THR A 60 7.54 -10.32 1.75
C THR A 60 8.13 -11.13 0.61
N HIS A 61 7.87 -12.45 0.56
CA HIS A 61 8.26 -13.27 -0.59
C HIS A 61 7.57 -12.76 -1.87
N GLN A 62 6.30 -12.40 -1.81
CA GLN A 62 5.59 -11.84 -2.96
C GLN A 62 6.12 -10.45 -3.34
N ILE A 63 6.44 -9.60 -2.35
CA ILE A 63 7.08 -8.30 -2.60
C ILE A 63 8.43 -8.47 -3.31
N ASN A 64 9.23 -9.47 -2.94
CA ASN A 64 10.49 -9.76 -3.64
C ASN A 64 10.26 -10.15 -5.10
N ARG A 65 9.23 -10.96 -5.40
CA ARG A 65 8.90 -11.30 -6.80
C ARG A 65 8.51 -10.07 -7.61
N MET A 66 7.78 -9.12 -7.01
CA MET A 66 7.43 -7.85 -7.64
C MET A 66 8.65 -6.95 -7.83
N TYR A 67 9.58 -6.95 -6.86
CA TYR A 67 10.87 -6.27 -6.98
C TYR A 67 11.67 -6.81 -8.17
N ASP A 68 11.79 -8.14 -8.28
CA ASP A 68 12.53 -8.81 -9.37
C ASP A 68 11.89 -8.52 -10.74
N SER A 69 10.56 -8.52 -10.80
CA SER A 69 9.76 -8.15 -11.99
C SER A 69 10.06 -6.71 -12.44
N ALA A 70 9.99 -5.76 -11.52
CA ALA A 70 10.26 -4.35 -11.81
C ALA A 70 11.74 -4.08 -12.15
N GLN A 71 12.67 -4.89 -11.63
CA GLN A 71 14.10 -4.76 -11.93
C GLN A 71 14.41 -4.99 -13.43
N GLN A 72 13.61 -5.81 -14.12
CA GLN A 72 13.77 -6.08 -15.56
C GLN A 72 13.43 -4.89 -16.47
N GLN A 73 12.89 -3.80 -15.91
CA GLN A 73 12.62 -2.60 -16.68
C GLN A 73 13.93 -1.81 -16.89
N GLU A 74 14.38 -1.74 -18.14
CA GLU A 74 15.60 -1.02 -18.58
C GLU A 74 15.30 0.38 -19.15
N GLY A 75 14.02 0.77 -19.21
CA GLY A 75 13.61 2.06 -19.75
C GLY A 75 13.90 3.25 -18.82
N GLY A 76 13.83 4.44 -19.41
CA GLY A 76 13.95 5.72 -18.69
C GLY A 76 15.30 6.40 -18.85
N GLN A 77 15.43 7.60 -18.27
CA GLN A 77 16.67 8.38 -18.28
C GLN A 77 16.92 8.97 -16.90
N VAL A 78 18.16 8.93 -16.44
CA VAL A 78 18.57 9.56 -15.18
C VAL A 78 18.46 11.07 -15.35
N ALA A 79 17.93 11.76 -14.34
CA ALA A 79 17.89 13.22 -14.34
C ALA A 79 19.31 13.80 -14.37
N ASP A 80 19.63 14.57 -15.40
CA ASP A 80 20.97 15.07 -15.69
C ASP A 80 21.07 16.61 -15.71
N TYR A 81 19.97 17.31 -15.44
CA TYR A 81 19.94 18.78 -15.39
C TYR A 81 20.81 19.37 -14.28
N ILE A 82 21.13 18.59 -13.24
CA ILE A 82 22.18 18.91 -12.25
C ILE A 82 23.19 17.76 -12.12
N PRO A 83 24.49 18.07 -11.93
CA PRO A 83 25.55 17.05 -11.84
C PRO A 83 25.36 16.03 -10.71
N GLN A 84 24.70 16.42 -9.60
CA GLN A 84 24.53 15.56 -8.43
C GLN A 84 23.56 14.42 -8.69
N LEU A 85 22.51 14.64 -9.49
CA LEU A 85 21.57 13.58 -9.87
C LEU A 85 22.15 12.68 -10.96
N ALA A 86 22.92 13.26 -11.90
CA ALA A 86 23.58 12.51 -12.97
C ALA A 86 24.61 11.48 -12.48
N LYS A 87 25.09 11.60 -11.23
CA LYS A 87 26.06 10.67 -10.63
C LYS A 87 25.47 9.32 -10.27
N PHE A 88 24.16 9.21 -10.10
CA PHE A 88 23.54 7.95 -9.72
C PHE A 88 23.53 6.97 -10.89
N SER A 89 23.95 5.73 -10.63
CA SER A 89 23.90 4.68 -11.64
C SER A 89 22.44 4.37 -12.01
N PRO A 90 22.11 4.19 -13.31
CA PRO A 90 20.78 3.78 -13.74
C PRO A 90 20.39 2.39 -13.22
N ASP A 91 21.36 1.56 -12.81
CA ASP A 91 21.12 0.20 -12.33
C ASP A 91 20.57 0.15 -10.91
N LEU A 92 20.68 1.24 -10.14
CA LEU A 92 20.24 1.29 -8.76
C LEU A 92 18.73 1.07 -8.64
N TRP A 93 18.34 0.15 -7.78
CA TRP A 93 16.93 -0.16 -7.51
C TRP A 93 16.73 -0.65 -6.09
N GLY A 94 15.97 0.12 -5.30
CA GLY A 94 15.66 -0.19 -3.91
C GLY A 94 14.18 -0.04 -3.59
N VAL A 95 13.62 -1.00 -2.84
CA VAL A 95 12.26 -0.96 -2.31
C VAL A 95 12.29 -1.25 -0.82
N SER A 96 11.70 -0.38 -0.01
CA SER A 96 11.49 -0.60 1.42
C SER A 96 10.02 -0.40 1.79
N LEU A 97 9.54 -1.18 2.75
CA LEU A 97 8.21 -1.04 3.32
C LEU A 97 8.26 -1.07 4.85
N CYS A 98 7.31 -0.36 5.46
CA CYS A 98 7.04 -0.36 6.88
C CYS A 98 5.52 -0.42 7.10
N THR A 99 5.03 -1.40 7.85
CA THR A 99 3.61 -1.47 8.22
C THR A 99 3.29 -0.50 9.36
N ILE A 100 2.01 -0.22 9.58
CA ILE A 100 1.56 0.62 10.70
C ILE A 100 1.88 0.00 12.08
N ASP A 101 2.14 -1.31 12.13
CA ASP A 101 2.58 -2.01 13.34
C ASP A 101 4.11 -2.04 13.52
N GLY A 102 4.86 -1.54 12.52
CA GLY A 102 6.33 -1.50 12.51
C GLY A 102 7.00 -2.74 11.93
N GLN A 103 6.27 -3.60 11.21
CA GLN A 103 6.87 -4.70 10.45
C GLN A 103 7.60 -4.11 9.23
N ARG A 104 8.83 -4.52 8.98
CA ARG A 104 9.69 -3.92 7.95
C ARG A 104 10.33 -4.97 7.06
N HIS A 105 10.43 -4.64 5.78
CA HIS A 105 11.13 -5.45 4.77
C HIS A 105 11.71 -4.55 3.68
N SER A 106 12.85 -4.96 3.14
CA SER A 106 13.64 -4.18 2.19
C SER A 106 14.28 -5.11 1.16
N ALA A 107 14.33 -4.68 -0.10
CA ALA A 107 14.94 -5.39 -1.21
C ALA A 107 15.73 -4.42 -2.11
N GLY A 108 16.94 -4.81 -2.51
CA GLY A 108 17.82 -4.00 -3.36
C GLY A 108 18.65 -2.94 -2.63
N ASP A 109 18.91 -1.82 -3.32
CA ASP A 109 19.80 -0.73 -2.88
C ASP A 109 19.15 0.22 -1.85
N THR A 110 18.58 -0.34 -0.79
CA THR A 110 17.68 0.40 0.13
C THR A 110 18.37 1.34 1.11
N LYS A 111 19.69 1.24 1.24
CA LYS A 111 20.51 1.99 2.21
C LYS A 111 21.31 3.11 1.56
N VAL A 112 21.25 3.24 0.24
CA VAL A 112 21.89 4.33 -0.49
C VAL A 112 21.12 5.63 -0.18
N PRO A 113 21.80 6.69 0.30
CA PRO A 113 21.16 7.99 0.49
C PRO A 113 20.87 8.66 -0.86
N PHE A 114 19.71 9.28 -0.97
CA PHE A 114 19.33 10.10 -2.11
C PHE A 114 18.48 11.30 -1.66
N CYS A 115 18.49 12.37 -2.44
CA CYS A 115 17.68 13.56 -2.16
C CYS A 115 16.17 13.25 -2.36
N LEU A 116 15.33 13.63 -1.40
CA LEU A 116 13.86 13.49 -1.48
C LEU A 116 13.29 14.22 -2.69
N GLN A 117 13.87 15.37 -3.04
CA GLN A 117 13.36 16.21 -4.12
C GLN A 117 11.87 16.51 -3.89
N SER A 118 11.03 16.37 -4.92
CA SER A 118 9.59 16.67 -4.81
C SER A 118 8.82 15.76 -3.85
N CYS A 119 9.40 14.66 -3.35
CA CYS A 119 8.78 13.84 -2.30
C CYS A 119 8.69 14.56 -0.94
N VAL A 120 9.40 15.67 -0.74
CA VAL A 120 9.32 16.47 0.50
C VAL A 120 8.02 17.29 0.60
N LYS A 121 7.46 17.72 -0.54
CA LYS A 121 6.27 18.58 -0.63
C LYS A 121 5.06 18.11 0.21
N PRO A 122 4.65 16.82 0.17
CA PRO A 122 3.56 16.36 1.03
C PRO A 122 3.91 16.45 2.52
N LEU A 123 5.17 16.21 2.89
CA LEU A 123 5.62 16.26 4.29
C LEU A 123 5.62 17.71 4.79
N GLU A 124 6.12 18.63 3.97
CA GLU A 124 6.12 20.06 4.21
C GLU A 124 4.69 20.60 4.41
N TYR A 125 3.77 20.24 3.51
CA TYR A 125 2.36 20.59 3.65
C TYR A 125 1.72 20.01 4.91
N ALA A 126 2.02 18.75 5.25
CA ALA A 126 1.51 18.13 6.47
C ALA A 126 1.97 18.88 7.73
N ILE A 127 3.23 19.33 7.77
CA ILE A 127 3.77 20.14 8.87
C ILE A 127 3.03 21.48 8.95
N ALA A 128 2.87 22.19 7.82
CA ALA A 128 2.18 23.47 7.80
C ALA A 128 0.71 23.37 8.27
N VAL A 129 -0.02 22.34 7.84
CA VAL A 129 -1.40 22.11 8.31
C VAL A 129 -1.44 21.67 9.77
N HIS A 130 -0.45 20.91 10.22
CA HIS A 130 -0.34 20.51 11.63
C HIS A 130 -0.17 21.72 12.55
N GLU A 131 0.62 22.72 12.14
CA GLU A 131 0.87 23.93 12.92
C GLU A 131 -0.26 24.97 12.81
N LEU A 132 -0.71 25.25 11.59
CA LEU A 132 -1.55 26.42 11.29
C LEU A 132 -3.03 26.07 11.08
N GLY A 133 -3.34 24.78 10.93
CA GLY A 133 -4.67 24.31 10.55
C GLY A 133 -4.95 24.42 9.06
N SER A 134 -5.90 23.62 8.58
CA SER A 134 -6.22 23.54 7.14
C SER A 134 -6.78 24.85 6.59
N GLU A 135 -7.56 25.59 7.36
CA GLU A 135 -8.21 26.82 6.90
C GLU A 135 -7.16 27.88 6.56
N HIS A 136 -6.23 28.13 7.48
CA HIS A 136 -5.19 29.14 7.29
C HIS A 136 -4.28 28.80 6.11
N VAL A 137 -3.81 27.55 5.99
CA VAL A 137 -2.94 27.11 4.88
C VAL A 137 -3.64 27.30 3.53
N HIS A 138 -4.92 26.96 3.43
CA HIS A 138 -5.66 27.04 2.17
C HIS A 138 -6.18 28.44 1.81
N ASN A 139 -5.94 29.44 2.66
CA ASN A 139 -6.05 30.84 2.24
C ASN A 139 -4.97 31.19 1.20
N PHE A 140 -3.85 30.46 1.17
CA PHE A 140 -2.71 30.75 0.28
C PHE A 140 -2.54 29.73 -0.86
N VAL A 141 -3.01 28.48 -0.69
CA VAL A 141 -2.89 27.42 -1.70
C VAL A 141 -4.22 26.71 -1.92
N GLY A 142 -4.50 26.34 -3.17
CA GLY A 142 -5.67 25.57 -3.55
C GLY A 142 -5.63 24.10 -3.10
N LYS A 143 -6.67 23.35 -3.47
CA LYS A 143 -6.91 21.95 -3.09
C LYS A 143 -7.08 21.01 -4.30
N GLU A 144 -6.97 21.56 -5.51
CA GLU A 144 -7.40 20.88 -6.73
C GLU A 144 -6.23 20.64 -7.70
N PRO A 145 -6.31 19.59 -8.54
CA PRO A 145 -5.35 19.39 -9.60
C PRO A 145 -5.44 20.54 -10.62
N SER A 146 -4.32 20.92 -11.21
CA SER A 146 -4.27 22.04 -12.16
C SER A 146 -4.94 21.73 -13.51
N GLY A 147 -5.05 20.46 -13.91
CA GLY A 147 -5.50 20.04 -15.25
C GLY A 147 -4.58 20.44 -16.42
N PHE A 148 -3.64 21.36 -16.19
CA PHE A 148 -2.57 21.73 -17.12
C PHE A 148 -1.33 20.85 -16.94
N LYS A 149 -0.51 20.77 -18.00
CA LYS A 149 0.84 20.20 -17.92
C LYS A 149 1.61 20.85 -16.77
N PHE A 150 2.32 20.05 -15.99
CA PHE A 150 3.13 20.45 -14.83
C PHE A 150 4.12 21.59 -15.14
N ASN A 151 4.49 21.75 -16.41
CA ASN A 151 5.43 22.77 -16.85
C ASN A 151 4.84 24.17 -17.03
N LYS A 152 3.50 24.32 -17.05
CA LYS A 152 2.86 25.62 -17.28
C LYS A 152 2.79 26.43 -15.98
N LEU A 153 3.25 27.68 -16.05
CA LEU A 153 3.01 28.67 -15.00
C LEU A 153 1.53 29.04 -15.01
N SER A 154 0.76 28.57 -14.03
CA SER A 154 -0.62 28.97 -13.84
C SER A 154 -1.01 29.02 -12.37
N LEU A 155 -1.86 29.99 -12.04
CA LEU A 155 -2.61 30.07 -10.80
C LEU A 155 -4.05 29.65 -11.09
N ASN A 156 -4.82 29.40 -10.04
CA ASN A 156 -6.26 29.20 -10.14
C ASN A 156 -6.98 30.55 -10.32
N GLU A 157 -8.31 30.51 -10.42
CA GLU A 157 -9.15 31.71 -10.60
C GLU A 157 -9.08 32.68 -9.40
N GLU A 158 -8.63 32.22 -8.24
CA GLU A 158 -8.43 33.01 -7.02
C GLU A 158 -7.01 33.55 -6.88
N ASP A 159 -6.19 33.53 -7.94
CA ASP A 159 -4.78 33.93 -7.93
C ASP A 159 -3.92 33.17 -6.89
N LYS A 160 -4.25 31.89 -6.63
CA LYS A 160 -3.47 30.98 -5.76
C LYS A 160 -2.86 29.83 -6.56
N PRO A 161 -1.73 29.24 -6.12
CA PRO A 161 -1.26 27.98 -6.69
C PRO A 161 -2.32 26.87 -6.51
N HIS A 162 -2.44 26.00 -7.50
CA HIS A 162 -3.51 24.98 -7.55
C HIS A 162 -3.53 24.02 -6.34
N ASN A 163 -2.35 23.56 -5.90
CA ASN A 163 -2.18 22.62 -4.80
C ASN A 163 -0.73 22.62 -4.28
N PRO A 164 -0.45 22.08 -3.09
CA PRO A 164 0.92 22.02 -2.54
C PRO A 164 1.85 21.02 -3.23
N MET A 165 1.34 20.13 -4.11
CA MET A 165 2.17 19.11 -4.77
C MET A 165 2.93 19.66 -5.99
N VAL A 166 2.55 20.84 -6.49
CA VAL A 166 3.29 21.58 -7.52
C VAL A 166 4.30 22.56 -6.90
N ASN A 167 5.33 22.95 -7.67
CA ASN A 167 6.41 23.82 -7.18
C ASN A 167 5.89 25.15 -6.61
N ALA A 168 4.96 25.81 -7.31
CA ALA A 168 4.39 27.07 -6.86
C ALA A 168 3.69 26.96 -5.49
N GLY A 169 2.93 25.88 -5.28
CA GLY A 169 2.27 25.62 -3.99
C GLY A 169 3.29 25.34 -2.89
N ALA A 170 4.29 24.49 -3.16
CA ALA A 170 5.35 24.20 -2.20
C ALA A 170 6.13 25.45 -1.79
N ILE A 171 6.49 26.34 -2.72
CA ILE A 171 7.18 27.61 -2.41
C ILE A 171 6.30 28.51 -1.51
N VAL A 172 4.99 28.56 -1.74
CA VAL A 172 4.07 29.28 -0.86
C VAL A 172 4.00 28.63 0.52
N ILE A 173 3.89 27.30 0.61
CA ILE A 173 3.93 26.58 1.89
C ILE A 173 5.24 26.86 2.64
N SER A 174 6.38 26.87 1.94
CA SER A 174 7.68 27.20 2.53
C SER A 174 7.65 28.56 3.23
N SER A 175 6.90 29.54 2.72
CA SER A 175 6.76 30.86 3.36
C SER A 175 5.93 30.85 4.66
N LEU A 176 5.08 29.83 4.87
CA LEU A 176 4.18 29.73 6.02
C LEU A 176 4.83 29.08 7.24
N ILE A 177 5.86 28.27 7.05
CA ILE A 177 6.50 27.52 8.14
C ILE A 177 7.43 28.45 8.92
N LYS A 178 7.11 28.67 10.21
CA LYS A 178 7.89 29.46 11.17
C LYS A 178 8.40 30.80 10.58
N PRO A 179 7.51 31.69 10.11
CA PRO A 179 7.89 32.89 9.35
C PRO A 179 8.72 33.90 10.15
N ASN A 180 8.60 33.88 11.49
CA ASN A 180 9.31 34.79 12.39
C ASN A 180 10.67 34.23 12.86
N SER A 181 11.02 33.01 12.48
CA SER A 181 12.29 32.36 12.84
C SER A 181 13.36 32.60 11.78
N ASN A 182 14.63 32.51 12.17
CA ASN A 182 15.72 32.61 11.20
C ASN A 182 15.83 31.36 10.31
N LYS A 183 16.57 31.44 9.20
CA LYS A 183 16.69 30.35 8.22
C LYS A 183 17.15 29.01 8.83
N ALA A 184 18.07 29.04 9.81
CA ALA A 184 18.59 27.84 10.44
C ALA A 184 17.55 27.17 11.35
N GLU A 185 16.89 27.95 12.20
CA GLU A 185 15.82 27.47 13.09
C GLU A 185 14.66 26.83 12.31
N ARG A 186 14.29 27.42 11.17
CA ARG A 186 13.23 26.90 10.29
C ARG A 186 13.62 25.54 9.71
N PHE A 187 14.88 25.39 9.30
CA PHE A 187 15.40 24.13 8.77
C PHE A 187 15.49 23.06 9.85
N ASP A 188 16.03 23.40 11.03
CA ASP A 188 16.10 22.48 12.16
C ASP A 188 14.70 22.01 12.58
N TYR A 189 13.73 22.92 12.61
CA TYR A 189 12.33 22.59 12.90
C TYR A 189 11.75 21.53 11.95
N VAL A 190 11.90 21.71 10.64
CA VAL A 190 11.43 20.70 9.66
C VAL A 190 12.22 19.40 9.77
N MET A 191 13.54 19.48 9.98
CA MET A 191 14.38 18.29 10.16
C MET A 191 13.99 17.48 11.40
N GLU A 192 13.58 18.11 12.50
CA GLU A 192 13.05 17.43 13.68
C GLU A 192 11.77 16.66 13.36
N PHE A 193 10.82 17.27 12.66
CA PHE A 193 9.61 16.58 12.20
C PHE A 193 9.93 15.37 11.34
N LEU A 194 10.81 15.53 10.34
CA LEU A 194 11.19 14.43 9.45
C LEU A 194 11.89 13.30 10.22
N LYS A 195 12.77 13.61 11.19
CA LYS A 195 13.42 12.62 12.05
C LYS A 195 12.40 11.88 12.92
N SER A 196 11.41 12.58 13.49
CA SER A 196 10.34 11.96 14.26
C SER A 196 9.44 11.07 13.38
N MET A 197 9.09 11.52 12.17
CA MET A 197 8.35 10.71 11.19
C MET A 197 9.12 9.47 10.75
N ALA A 198 10.45 9.55 10.63
CA ALA A 198 11.32 8.44 10.28
C ALA A 198 11.67 7.54 11.48
N GLY A 199 11.21 7.87 12.69
CA GLY A 199 11.53 7.13 13.91
C GLY A 199 13.03 7.09 14.20
N THR A 200 13.74 8.21 13.98
CA THR A 200 15.20 8.39 14.18
C THR A 200 16.11 7.60 13.23
N GLU A 201 15.56 7.06 12.14
CA GLU A 201 16.33 6.56 10.99
C GLU A 201 17.04 7.71 10.25
N TYR A 202 17.84 7.38 9.23
CA TYR A 202 18.64 8.36 8.50
C TYR A 202 17.80 9.47 7.84
N VAL A 203 18.05 10.71 8.24
CA VAL A 203 17.58 11.94 7.58
C VAL A 203 18.79 12.89 7.51
N GLY A 204 19.28 13.10 6.30
CA GLY A 204 20.48 13.88 5.99
C GLY A 204 20.18 15.13 5.17
N PHE A 205 21.22 15.78 4.68
CA PHE A 205 21.12 16.98 3.85
C PHE A 205 22.30 17.07 2.90
N SER A 206 22.02 17.26 1.60
CA SER A 206 23.04 17.49 0.59
C SER A 206 23.19 18.97 0.30
N ASN A 207 24.20 19.61 0.90
CA ASN A 207 24.55 20.98 0.54
C ASN A 207 24.96 21.09 -0.94
N ALA A 208 25.58 20.05 -1.51
CA ALA A 208 25.99 20.05 -2.91
C ALA A 208 24.78 20.12 -3.87
N THR A 209 23.73 19.34 -3.60
CA THR A 209 22.49 19.39 -4.38
C THR A 209 21.79 20.73 -4.18
N PHE A 210 21.75 21.25 -2.94
CA PHE A 210 21.16 22.56 -2.65
C PHE A 210 21.80 23.69 -3.46
N GLN A 211 23.14 23.75 -3.50
CA GLN A 211 23.82 24.79 -4.28
C GLN A 211 23.50 24.67 -5.77
N SER A 212 23.54 23.45 -6.34
CA SER A 212 23.25 23.25 -7.76
C SER A 212 21.80 23.52 -8.12
N GLU A 213 20.83 23.05 -7.32
CA GLU A 213 19.39 23.35 -7.52
C GLU A 213 19.11 24.86 -7.46
N ARG A 214 19.82 25.58 -6.58
CA ARG A 214 19.70 27.03 -6.47
C ARG A 214 20.30 27.74 -7.69
N GLU A 215 21.47 27.32 -8.16
CA GLU A 215 22.15 27.91 -9.32
C GLU A 215 21.40 27.65 -10.63
N THR A 216 20.81 26.47 -10.81
CA THR A 216 20.04 26.11 -12.02
C THR A 216 18.53 26.33 -11.87
N GLY A 217 18.12 27.03 -10.80
CA GLY A 217 16.73 27.14 -10.34
C GLY A 217 15.88 28.20 -11.05
N ASP A 218 16.27 28.67 -12.23
CA ASP A 218 15.67 29.83 -12.93
C ASP A 218 14.13 29.80 -12.98
N ARG A 219 13.57 28.62 -13.25
CA ARG A 219 12.12 28.45 -13.31
C ARG A 219 11.45 28.71 -11.95
N ASN A 220 12.06 28.26 -10.86
CA ASN A 220 11.52 28.51 -9.52
C ASN A 220 11.67 29.98 -9.13
N TYR A 221 12.73 30.67 -9.57
CA TYR A 221 12.81 32.13 -9.43
C TYR A 221 11.68 32.85 -10.18
N ALA A 222 11.41 32.46 -11.44
CA ALA A 222 10.30 33.01 -12.21
C ALA A 222 8.94 32.80 -11.52
N ILE A 223 8.71 31.59 -10.97
CA ILE A 223 7.54 31.29 -10.13
C ILE A 223 7.49 32.24 -8.93
N GLY A 224 8.59 32.38 -8.20
CA GLY A 224 8.66 33.23 -7.01
C GLY A 224 8.33 34.69 -7.30
N TYR A 225 8.90 35.28 -8.35
CA TYR A 225 8.57 36.66 -8.75
C TYR A 225 7.11 36.82 -9.19
N TYR A 226 6.57 35.86 -9.92
CA TYR A 226 5.17 35.88 -10.34
C TYR A 226 4.21 35.79 -9.14
N LEU A 227 4.49 34.91 -8.18
CA LEU A 227 3.74 34.80 -6.92
C LEU A 227 3.84 36.07 -6.07
N LYS A 228 4.99 36.74 -6.08
CA LYS A 228 5.20 38.01 -5.38
C LYS A 228 4.37 39.14 -5.98
N GLU A 229 4.33 39.25 -7.31
CA GLU A 229 3.50 40.23 -8.02
C GLU A 229 2.02 40.05 -7.70
N LYS A 230 1.57 38.79 -7.65
CA LYS A 230 0.18 38.40 -7.36
C LYS A 230 -0.19 38.37 -5.87
N LYS A 231 0.73 38.75 -4.97
CA LYS A 231 0.52 38.76 -3.51
C LYS A 231 0.09 37.39 -2.95
N CYS A 232 0.63 36.31 -3.50
CA CYS A 232 0.32 34.95 -3.03
C CYS A 232 1.02 34.59 -1.71
N PHE A 233 1.97 35.43 -1.24
CA PHE A 233 2.68 35.23 0.02
C PHE A 233 2.03 36.05 1.15
N PRO A 234 2.23 35.67 2.42
CA PRO A 234 1.87 36.52 3.56
C PRO A 234 2.51 37.92 3.48
N ASP A 235 1.84 38.93 4.03
CA ASP A 235 2.22 40.36 3.85
C ASP A 235 3.68 40.71 4.21
N ASN A 236 4.30 39.97 5.12
CA ASN A 236 5.69 40.19 5.57
C ASN A 236 6.69 39.12 5.10
N ALA A 237 6.29 38.25 4.16
CA ALA A 237 7.15 37.16 3.72
C ALA A 237 8.21 37.64 2.72
N ASP A 238 9.47 37.26 2.98
CA ASP A 238 10.54 37.40 2.00
C ASP A 238 10.51 36.23 1.01
N MET A 239 10.14 36.52 -0.23
CA MET A 239 10.09 35.56 -1.34
C MET A 239 11.44 34.86 -1.56
N ILE A 240 12.57 35.58 -1.47
CA ILE A 240 13.90 34.97 -1.71
C ILE A 240 14.23 34.02 -0.56
N ALA A 241 13.92 34.39 0.68
CA ALA A 241 14.09 33.50 1.82
C ALA A 241 13.20 32.26 1.75
N ALA A 242 11.95 32.38 1.27
CA ALA A 242 11.06 31.25 1.06
C ALA A 242 11.59 30.31 -0.05
N LEU A 243 12.14 30.88 -1.12
CA LEU A 243 12.72 30.10 -2.22
C LEU A 243 14.01 29.37 -1.82
N ASP A 244 14.92 30.05 -1.11
CA ASP A 244 16.11 29.42 -0.51
C ASP A 244 15.69 28.24 0.38
N PHE A 245 14.68 28.44 1.23
CA PHE A 245 14.19 27.41 2.14
C PHE A 245 13.60 26.22 1.37
N TYR A 246 12.79 26.49 0.34
CA TYR A 246 12.28 25.46 -0.57
C TYR A 246 13.41 24.60 -1.17
N PHE A 247 14.49 25.22 -1.67
CA PHE A 247 15.64 24.48 -2.20
C PHE A 247 16.35 23.64 -1.15
N GLN A 248 16.47 24.13 0.09
CA GLN A 248 17.02 23.36 1.21
C GLN A 248 16.17 22.11 1.48
N LEU A 249 14.84 22.25 1.53
CA LEU A 249 13.93 21.14 1.79
C LEU A 249 13.98 20.07 0.68
N CYS A 250 14.05 20.47 -0.60
CA CYS A 250 14.19 19.53 -1.71
C CYS A 250 15.54 18.75 -1.68
N SER A 251 16.55 19.30 -1.01
CA SER A 251 17.90 18.74 -0.92
C SER A 251 18.13 17.87 0.34
N ILE A 252 17.06 17.59 1.11
CA ILE A 252 17.09 16.66 2.23
C ILE A 252 17.31 15.24 1.72
N GLU A 253 18.19 14.49 2.37
CA GLU A 253 18.54 13.12 2.00
C GLU A 253 17.83 12.10 2.89
N VAL A 254 17.37 11.02 2.27
CA VAL A 254 16.80 9.85 2.95
C VAL A 254 17.33 8.57 2.31
N THR A 255 17.08 7.44 2.96
CA THR A 255 17.22 6.12 2.33
C THR A 255 15.81 5.55 2.06
N CYS A 256 15.70 4.46 1.30
CA CYS A 256 14.41 3.79 1.15
C CYS A 256 13.86 3.36 2.52
N GLU A 257 14.74 2.86 3.40
CA GLU A 257 14.37 2.43 4.75
C GLU A 257 13.73 3.58 5.56
N SER A 258 14.37 4.75 5.66
CA SER A 258 13.81 5.87 6.41
C SER A 258 12.56 6.46 5.75
N GLY A 259 12.55 6.58 4.41
CA GLY A 259 11.39 7.03 3.65
C GLY A 259 10.15 6.13 3.82
N SER A 260 10.35 4.81 3.94
CA SER A 260 9.24 3.87 4.19
C SER A 260 8.59 4.07 5.55
N VAL A 261 9.36 4.46 6.58
CA VAL A 261 8.84 4.77 7.92
C VAL A 261 8.08 6.10 7.89
N MET A 262 8.58 7.11 7.17
CA MET A 262 7.85 8.38 6.97
C MET A 262 6.50 8.15 6.29
N ALA A 263 6.47 7.36 5.21
CA ALA A 263 5.23 6.96 4.54
C ALA A 263 4.28 6.22 5.49
N ALA A 264 4.81 5.33 6.33
CA ALA A 264 4.02 4.54 7.26
C ALA A 264 3.47 5.39 8.42
N THR A 265 4.17 6.47 8.81
CA THR A 265 3.66 7.48 9.73
C THR A 265 2.41 8.17 9.17
N LEU A 266 2.39 8.48 7.86
CA LEU A 266 1.18 8.96 7.20
C LEU A 266 0.10 7.87 7.13
N ALA A 267 0.47 6.62 6.82
CA ALA A 267 -0.47 5.49 6.80
C ALA A 267 -1.15 5.26 8.17
N ASN A 268 -0.45 5.58 9.26
CA ASN A 268 -0.88 5.39 10.64
C ASN A 268 -1.48 6.66 11.28
N GLY A 269 -2.03 7.56 10.47
CA GLY A 269 -2.74 8.74 10.99
C GLY A 269 -1.85 9.74 11.73
N GLY A 270 -0.56 9.80 11.39
CA GLY A 270 0.41 10.73 11.97
C GLY A 270 1.16 10.19 13.18
N ILE A 271 0.99 8.90 13.51
CA ILE A 271 1.70 8.23 14.60
C ILE A 271 2.84 7.40 14.03
N CYS A 272 4.08 7.67 14.44
CA CYS A 272 5.23 6.93 13.93
C CYS A 272 5.13 5.44 14.34
N PRO A 273 5.16 4.49 13.39
CA PRO A 273 4.84 3.09 13.67
C PRO A 273 5.89 2.40 14.55
N ILE A 274 7.15 2.86 14.51
CA ILE A 274 8.26 2.25 15.25
C ILE A 274 8.60 2.95 16.57
N THR A 275 7.99 4.09 16.87
CA THR A 275 8.17 4.80 18.17
C THR A 275 6.86 4.92 18.95
N GLY A 276 5.71 4.98 18.28
CA GLY A 276 4.40 5.24 18.87
C GLY A 276 4.13 6.72 19.15
N GLU A 277 5.05 7.61 18.76
CA GLU A 277 4.91 9.06 18.94
C GLU A 277 3.90 9.64 17.94
N ARG A 278 3.01 10.52 18.42
CA ARG A 278 2.13 11.31 17.54
C ARG A 278 2.92 12.49 17.00
N VAL A 279 3.31 12.41 15.72
CA VAL A 279 4.12 13.42 15.04
C VAL A 279 3.26 14.44 14.30
N LEU A 280 2.13 14.03 13.73
CA LEU A 280 1.23 14.90 12.95
C LEU A 280 -0.21 14.80 13.44
N SER A 281 -1.01 15.84 13.16
CA SER A 281 -2.45 15.80 13.39
C SER A 281 -3.13 14.92 12.35
N ALA A 282 -4.20 14.23 12.74
CA ALA A 282 -4.94 13.36 11.83
C ALA A 282 -5.56 14.14 10.66
N GLU A 283 -5.91 15.42 10.88
CA GLU A 283 -6.38 16.33 9.84
C GLU A 283 -5.30 16.58 8.78
N ALA A 284 -4.08 16.95 9.20
CA ALA A 284 -2.97 17.18 8.28
C ALA A 284 -2.68 15.96 7.43
N VAL A 285 -2.67 14.77 8.06
CA VAL A 285 -2.44 13.50 7.37
C VAL A 285 -3.53 13.21 6.34
N ARG A 286 -4.80 13.33 6.72
CA ARG A 286 -5.93 13.12 5.80
C ARG A 286 -5.84 14.04 4.59
N ASN A 287 -5.62 15.34 4.81
CA ASN A 287 -5.56 16.31 3.71
C ASN A 287 -4.36 16.03 2.79
N THR A 288 -3.22 15.67 3.37
CA THR A 288 -2.00 15.32 2.63
C THR A 288 -2.24 14.09 1.74
N LEU A 289 -2.85 13.03 2.28
CA LEU A 289 -3.15 11.82 1.52
C LEU A 289 -4.14 12.07 0.37
N SER A 290 -5.17 12.90 0.61
CA SER A 290 -6.10 13.30 -0.45
C SER A 290 -5.41 14.03 -1.59
N LEU A 291 -4.49 14.95 -1.29
CA LEU A 291 -3.74 15.70 -2.30
C LEU A 291 -2.66 14.86 -2.98
N MET A 292 -2.03 13.92 -2.27
CA MET A 292 -1.13 12.94 -2.88
C MET A 292 -1.88 12.05 -3.88
N HIS A 293 -3.13 11.67 -3.57
CA HIS A 293 -3.95 10.86 -4.46
C HIS A 293 -4.27 11.59 -5.77
N SER A 294 -4.71 12.85 -5.72
CA SER A 294 -5.14 13.58 -6.91
C SER A 294 -4.02 14.35 -7.64
N CYS A 295 -2.93 14.73 -6.95
CA CYS A 295 -1.93 15.68 -7.46
C CYS A 295 -0.47 15.20 -7.33
N GLY A 296 -0.23 13.97 -6.88
CA GLY A 296 1.10 13.56 -6.41
C GLY A 296 2.13 13.07 -7.46
N MET A 297 1.69 12.63 -8.63
CA MET A 297 2.52 11.95 -9.64
C MET A 297 2.69 12.77 -10.93
N TYR A 298 2.85 14.09 -10.79
CA TYR A 298 2.96 15.02 -11.93
C TYR A 298 1.73 14.90 -12.87
N ASP A 299 1.94 14.98 -14.18
CA ASP A 299 0.87 14.81 -15.18
C ASP A 299 0.27 13.39 -15.18
N PHE A 300 0.95 12.42 -14.57
CA PHE A 300 0.45 11.05 -14.41
C PHE A 300 -0.51 10.88 -13.24
N SER A 301 -0.74 11.91 -12.41
CA SER A 301 -1.57 11.80 -11.18
C SER A 301 -2.96 11.24 -11.43
N GLY A 302 -3.65 11.68 -12.49
CA GLY A 302 -4.99 11.18 -12.82
C GLY A 302 -5.00 9.70 -13.22
N GLN A 303 -4.05 9.28 -14.07
CA GLN A 303 -3.93 7.88 -14.49
C GLN A 303 -3.47 6.98 -13.34
N PHE A 304 -2.56 7.47 -12.50
CA PHE A 304 -2.11 6.77 -11.30
C PHE A 304 -3.25 6.58 -10.29
N ALA A 305 -4.03 7.63 -10.03
CA ALA A 305 -5.20 7.55 -9.16
C ALA A 305 -6.27 6.58 -9.69
N PHE A 306 -6.41 6.46 -11.02
CA PHE A 306 -7.38 5.56 -11.64
C PHE A 306 -6.92 4.09 -11.69
N HIS A 307 -5.66 3.83 -12.03
CA HIS A 307 -5.15 2.47 -12.21
C HIS A 307 -4.55 1.88 -10.92
N VAL A 308 -3.82 2.70 -10.16
CA VAL A 308 -3.16 2.28 -8.90
C VAL A 308 -4.01 2.64 -7.70
N GLY A 309 -4.61 3.83 -7.70
CA GLY A 309 -5.55 4.24 -6.67
C GLY A 309 -4.94 4.35 -5.28
N LEU A 310 -3.64 4.61 -5.17
CA LEU A 310 -2.96 4.82 -3.89
C LEU A 310 -2.43 6.26 -3.81
N PRO A 311 -2.42 6.91 -2.64
CA PRO A 311 -1.70 8.16 -2.43
C PRO A 311 -0.20 7.96 -2.64
N ALA A 312 0.39 8.72 -3.56
CA ALA A 312 1.82 8.67 -3.85
C ALA A 312 2.40 10.05 -4.15
N LYS A 313 3.71 10.21 -4.00
CA LYS A 313 4.44 11.38 -4.49
C LYS A 313 5.75 10.95 -5.12
N SER A 314 5.95 11.34 -6.38
CA SER A 314 7.20 11.14 -7.12
C SER A 314 8.18 12.29 -6.92
N GLY A 315 9.48 11.98 -7.00
CA GLY A 315 10.59 12.93 -7.01
C GLY A 315 11.52 12.67 -8.20
N VAL A 316 12.08 13.73 -8.76
CA VAL A 316 13.04 13.68 -9.88
C VAL A 316 14.36 12.96 -9.54
N SER A 317 14.59 12.61 -8.28
CA SER A 317 15.67 11.71 -7.87
C SER A 317 15.39 10.24 -8.19
N GLY A 318 14.20 9.91 -8.72
CA GLY A 318 13.75 8.53 -8.93
C GLY A 318 12.99 7.95 -7.73
N ALA A 319 12.69 8.77 -6.74
CA ALA A 319 11.98 8.36 -5.53
C ALA A 319 10.47 8.34 -5.75
N VAL A 320 9.79 7.35 -5.16
CA VAL A 320 8.32 7.26 -5.10
C VAL A 320 7.93 6.94 -3.66
N LEU A 321 7.39 7.95 -2.98
CA LEU A 321 6.79 7.82 -1.65
C LEU A 321 5.35 7.32 -1.82
N LEU A 322 5.04 6.10 -1.36
CA LEU A 322 3.75 5.45 -1.55
C LEU A 322 3.11 5.15 -0.20
N VAL A 323 1.82 5.42 -0.05
CA VAL A 323 1.07 5.16 1.18
C VAL A 323 -0.11 4.24 0.89
N VAL A 324 -0.24 3.17 1.68
CA VAL A 324 -1.46 2.34 1.77
C VAL A 324 -2.11 2.65 3.12
N PRO A 325 -3.12 3.55 3.16
CA PRO A 325 -3.70 4.02 4.41
C PRO A 325 -4.15 2.87 5.32
N ASN A 326 -3.84 2.97 6.61
CA ASN A 326 -4.12 1.95 7.64
C ASN A 326 -3.43 0.59 7.43
N VAL A 327 -2.47 0.47 6.50
CA VAL A 327 -1.75 -0.79 6.25
C VAL A 327 -0.25 -0.59 6.34
N MET A 328 0.33 0.21 5.44
CA MET A 328 1.77 0.38 5.34
C MET A 328 2.16 1.62 4.55
N GLY A 329 3.41 2.04 4.72
CA GLY A 329 4.10 2.95 3.83
C GLY A 329 5.23 2.25 3.09
N MET A 330 5.53 2.73 1.89
CA MET A 330 6.60 2.21 1.05
C MET A 330 7.41 3.36 0.44
N MET A 331 8.68 3.09 0.19
CA MET A 331 9.57 3.95 -0.59
C MET A 331 10.24 3.10 -1.65
N CYS A 332 10.03 3.47 -2.90
CA CYS A 332 10.71 2.90 -4.05
C CYS A 332 11.71 3.93 -4.59
N TRP A 333 12.88 3.48 -5.03
CA TRP A 333 13.89 4.38 -5.58
C TRP A 333 14.65 3.74 -6.73
N SER A 334 14.49 4.32 -7.92
CA SER A 334 15.24 4.00 -9.14
C SER A 334 15.46 5.29 -9.92
N PRO A 335 16.71 5.77 -10.08
CA PRO A 335 17.02 7.05 -10.72
C PRO A 335 16.46 7.25 -12.14
N PRO A 336 16.38 6.23 -13.03
CA PRO A 336 15.77 6.39 -14.35
C PRO A 336 14.30 6.81 -14.30
N LEU A 337 13.99 7.95 -14.93
CA LEU A 337 12.66 8.53 -15.03
C LEU A 337 12.04 8.29 -16.41
N ASP A 338 10.71 8.20 -16.43
CA ASP A 338 9.91 8.25 -17.64
C ASP A 338 9.82 9.70 -18.19
N ARG A 339 9.11 9.85 -19.32
CA ARG A 339 8.91 11.17 -19.97
C ARG A 339 8.07 12.16 -19.14
N LEU A 340 7.39 11.68 -18.09
CA LEU A 340 6.55 12.49 -17.21
C LEU A 340 7.27 12.83 -15.89
N GLY A 341 8.52 12.35 -15.70
CA GLY A 341 9.34 12.60 -14.52
C GLY A 341 9.14 11.60 -13.38
N ASN A 342 8.48 10.46 -13.62
CA ASN A 342 8.27 9.41 -12.62
C ASN A 342 9.25 8.25 -12.79
N SER A 343 9.65 7.62 -11.70
CA SER A 343 10.55 6.45 -11.74
C SER A 343 9.92 5.28 -12.51
N VAL A 344 10.61 4.77 -13.53
CA VAL A 344 10.10 3.68 -14.39
C VAL A 344 9.82 2.42 -13.57
N ARG A 345 10.85 1.95 -12.83
CA ARG A 345 10.73 0.76 -11.97
C ARG A 345 9.76 0.99 -10.82
N GLY A 346 9.75 2.19 -10.25
CA GLY A 346 8.83 2.59 -9.18
C GLY A 346 7.36 2.46 -9.58
N ILE A 347 6.98 3.01 -10.75
CA ILE A 347 5.60 2.91 -11.26
C ILE A 347 5.22 1.47 -11.58
N HIS A 348 6.09 0.71 -12.25
CA HIS A 348 5.84 -0.70 -12.57
C HIS A 348 5.59 -1.52 -11.30
N PHE A 349 6.43 -1.34 -10.27
CA PHE A 349 6.26 -1.99 -8.99
C PHE A 349 4.92 -1.62 -8.32
N CYS A 350 4.52 -0.35 -8.33
CA CYS A 350 3.23 0.08 -7.78
C CYS A 350 2.04 -0.58 -8.48
N GLN A 351 2.11 -0.74 -9.81
CA GLN A 351 1.08 -1.43 -10.59
C GLN A 351 1.01 -2.92 -10.24
N ASP A 352 2.15 -3.61 -10.20
CA ASP A 352 2.20 -5.04 -9.82
C ASP A 352 1.61 -5.29 -8.42
N VAL A 353 1.91 -4.39 -7.47
CA VAL A 353 1.36 -4.45 -6.09
C VAL A 353 -0.16 -4.43 -6.10
N VAL A 354 -0.80 -3.51 -6.81
CA VAL A 354 -2.27 -3.38 -6.80
C VAL A 354 -2.98 -4.36 -7.73
N SER A 355 -2.27 -4.92 -8.71
CA SER A 355 -2.78 -5.99 -9.56
C SER A 355 -2.89 -7.29 -8.78
N TYR A 356 -1.95 -7.56 -7.87
CA TYR A 356 -1.95 -8.76 -7.05
C TYR A 356 -2.73 -8.59 -5.73
N PHE A 357 -2.57 -7.46 -5.02
CA PHE A 357 -3.21 -7.20 -3.74
C PHE A 357 -4.42 -6.27 -3.86
N ASN A 358 -5.43 -6.45 -3.00
CA ASN A 358 -6.62 -5.59 -2.95
C ASN A 358 -6.37 -4.25 -2.21
N PHE A 359 -5.29 -3.56 -2.57
CA PHE A 359 -4.87 -2.30 -1.95
C PHE A 359 -5.39 -1.04 -2.66
N HIS A 360 -5.93 -1.16 -3.87
CA HIS A 360 -6.52 0.00 -4.54
C HIS A 360 -7.57 0.64 -3.61
N ASN A 361 -7.56 1.97 -3.46
CA ASN A 361 -8.40 2.64 -2.46
C ASN A 361 -9.91 2.41 -2.65
N TYR A 362 -10.32 2.05 -3.87
CA TYR A 362 -11.70 1.70 -4.23
C TYR A 362 -11.94 0.20 -4.47
N ASP A 363 -10.97 -0.68 -4.14
CA ASP A 363 -11.19 -2.13 -4.18
C ASP A 363 -12.14 -2.60 -3.06
N ASN A 364 -12.85 -3.70 -3.31
CA ASN A 364 -13.75 -4.29 -2.35
C ASN A 364 -12.98 -5.16 -1.34
N LEU A 365 -13.23 -4.96 -0.04
CA LEU A 365 -12.60 -5.73 1.03
C LEU A 365 -13.27 -7.09 1.30
N ARG A 366 -14.44 -7.37 0.73
CA ARG A 366 -15.24 -8.60 0.96
C ARG A 366 -15.26 -9.52 -0.25
N HIS A 367 -15.58 -8.97 -1.42
CA HIS A 367 -15.80 -9.68 -2.67
C HIS A 367 -14.70 -9.32 -3.67
N PHE A 368 -13.60 -10.06 -3.63
CA PHE A 368 -12.51 -9.96 -4.60
C PHE A 368 -12.22 -11.37 -5.11
N THR A 369 -12.27 -11.57 -6.43
CA THR A 369 -12.26 -12.92 -7.02
C THR A 369 -10.86 -13.46 -7.32
N LYS A 370 -9.86 -12.57 -7.51
CA LYS A 370 -8.49 -12.98 -7.88
C LYS A 370 -7.37 -12.29 -7.12
N LYS A 371 -7.66 -11.18 -6.43
CA LYS A 371 -6.65 -10.44 -5.66
C LYS A 371 -6.45 -11.08 -4.29
N HIS A 372 -5.32 -10.78 -3.66
CA HIS A 372 -4.99 -11.27 -2.33
C HIS A 372 -5.13 -10.15 -1.30
N ASP A 373 -5.66 -10.48 -0.11
CA ASP A 373 -5.70 -9.57 1.02
C ASP A 373 -4.75 -10.04 2.12
N PRO A 374 -3.58 -9.39 2.30
CA PRO A 374 -2.62 -9.79 3.31
C PRO A 374 -3.05 -9.40 4.73
N ARG A 375 -4.18 -8.69 4.91
CA ARG A 375 -4.74 -8.37 6.23
C ARG A 375 -5.44 -9.55 6.90
N ARG A 376 -5.82 -10.56 6.11
CA ARG A 376 -6.50 -11.76 6.60
C ARG A 376 -5.49 -12.85 6.94
N GLN A 377 -5.83 -13.66 7.94
CA GLN A 377 -5.09 -14.89 8.18
C GLN A 377 -5.46 -15.89 7.08
N SER A 378 -4.54 -16.79 6.73
CA SER A 378 -4.79 -17.86 5.76
C SER A 378 -6.01 -18.73 6.10
N ASP A 379 -6.39 -18.75 7.38
CA ASP A 379 -7.51 -19.54 7.90
C ASP A 379 -8.80 -18.70 8.03
N ASP A 380 -8.71 -17.37 7.89
CA ASP A 380 -9.84 -16.42 7.88
C ASP A 380 -10.32 -16.18 6.43
N ASP A 381 -10.65 -17.25 5.71
CA ASP A 381 -11.36 -17.11 4.44
C ASP A 381 -12.74 -16.48 4.77
N PRO A 382 -13.20 -15.41 4.10
CA PRO A 382 -14.53 -14.83 4.36
C PRO A 382 -15.65 -15.80 3.99
N PHE A 383 -15.28 -16.83 3.22
CA PHE A 383 -16.02 -18.01 2.87
C PHE A 383 -15.50 -19.15 3.72
N ASP A 384 -15.57 -18.97 5.04
CA ASP A 384 -15.45 -20.09 5.94
C ASP A 384 -16.62 -21.01 5.57
N LEU A 385 -16.36 -21.89 4.60
CA LEU A 385 -17.30 -22.89 4.11
C LEU A 385 -17.77 -23.72 5.30
N GLN A 386 -16.99 -23.78 6.38
CA GLN A 386 -17.37 -24.29 7.69
C GLN A 386 -18.68 -23.71 8.23
N TYR A 387 -18.99 -22.44 7.96
CA TYR A 387 -20.29 -21.83 8.26
C TYR A 387 -21.38 -22.17 7.22
N LEU A 388 -21.03 -22.38 5.95
CA LEU A 388 -21.94 -22.94 4.94
C LEU A 388 -22.37 -24.36 5.31
N PHE A 389 -21.44 -25.12 5.87
CA PHE A 389 -21.54 -26.51 6.29
C PHE A 389 -22.38 -26.66 7.57
N HIS A 390 -22.39 -25.65 8.45
CA HIS A 390 -23.12 -25.71 9.70
C HIS A 390 -24.45 -24.92 9.69
N VAL A 391 -24.56 -23.86 8.88
CA VAL A 391 -25.78 -23.04 8.76
C VAL A 391 -26.42 -23.27 7.40
N LEU A 392 -27.13 -24.37 7.39
CA LEU A 392 -28.00 -24.87 6.34
C LEU A 392 -29.17 -23.92 6.07
N ASN A 393 -29.03 -23.06 5.06
CA ASN A 393 -30.13 -22.28 4.49
C ASN A 393 -29.87 -22.08 2.98
N LEU A 394 -30.83 -22.48 2.13
CA LEU A 394 -30.75 -22.34 0.66
C LEU A 394 -30.36 -20.92 0.23
N LEU A 395 -30.81 -19.90 0.97
CA LEU A 395 -30.48 -18.49 0.73
C LEU A 395 -28.99 -18.19 0.90
N CYS A 396 -28.33 -18.80 1.87
CA CYS A 396 -26.89 -18.65 2.06
C CYS A 396 -26.14 -19.31 0.90
N ALA A 397 -26.44 -20.58 0.61
CA ALA A 397 -25.84 -21.32 -0.51
C ALA A 397 -26.02 -20.59 -1.85
N SER A 398 -27.20 -20.01 -2.10
CA SER A 398 -27.47 -19.20 -3.28
C SER A 398 -26.61 -17.94 -3.36
N ARG A 399 -26.43 -17.23 -2.24
CA ARG A 399 -25.55 -16.04 -2.19
C ARG A 399 -24.09 -16.38 -2.43
N PHE A 400 -23.62 -17.53 -1.96
CA PHE A 400 -22.24 -17.98 -2.16
C PHE A 400 -21.98 -18.42 -3.60
N ALA A 401 -22.92 -19.16 -4.21
CA ALA A 401 -22.85 -19.52 -5.63
C ALA A 401 -22.85 -18.26 -6.53
N LEU A 402 -23.68 -17.26 -6.21
CA LEU A 402 -23.69 -15.96 -6.91
C LEU A 402 -22.39 -15.16 -6.71
N SER A 403 -21.64 -15.41 -5.63
CA SER A 403 -20.36 -14.75 -5.36
C SER A 403 -19.16 -15.42 -6.05
N ALA A 404 -19.41 -16.37 -6.97
CA ALA A 404 -18.40 -17.14 -7.70
C ALA A 404 -17.43 -17.92 -6.80
N VAL A 405 -17.91 -18.36 -5.63
CA VAL A 405 -17.18 -19.26 -4.75
C VAL A 405 -17.13 -20.65 -5.37
N ASP A 406 -15.97 -21.29 -5.34
CA ASP A 406 -15.82 -22.68 -5.72
C ASP A 406 -16.54 -23.59 -4.71
N MET A 407 -17.63 -24.22 -5.17
CA MET A 407 -18.50 -25.08 -4.36
C MET A 407 -17.94 -26.52 -4.20
N GLU A 408 -16.81 -26.84 -4.85
CA GLU A 408 -16.12 -28.14 -4.71
C GLU A 408 -15.06 -28.13 -3.60
N ARG A 409 -14.85 -26.99 -2.94
CA ARG A 409 -13.94 -26.89 -1.80
C ARG A 409 -14.34 -27.83 -0.66
N THR A 410 -13.32 -28.38 0.01
CA THR A 410 -13.49 -29.36 1.08
C THR A 410 -13.15 -28.80 2.45
N ASP A 411 -13.77 -29.34 3.50
CA ASP A 411 -13.41 -29.09 4.90
C ASP A 411 -12.12 -29.84 5.33
N TYR A 412 -11.80 -29.79 6.63
CA TYR A 412 -10.65 -30.48 7.21
C TYR A 412 -10.70 -32.00 7.04
N ASP A 413 -11.90 -32.60 6.92
CA ASP A 413 -12.13 -34.02 6.68
C ASP A 413 -12.29 -34.37 5.20
N SER A 414 -11.90 -33.45 4.31
CA SER A 414 -12.02 -33.61 2.85
C SER A 414 -13.48 -33.75 2.37
N ARG A 415 -14.46 -33.27 3.14
CA ARG A 415 -15.89 -33.30 2.77
C ARG A 415 -16.29 -32.04 2.01
N THR A 416 -17.01 -32.21 0.91
CA THR A 416 -17.62 -31.11 0.14
C THR A 416 -19.00 -30.72 0.68
N ALA A 417 -19.58 -29.60 0.20
CA ALA A 417 -20.93 -29.13 0.60
C ALA A 417 -22.00 -30.21 0.41
N LEU A 418 -21.78 -31.06 -0.60
CA LEU A 418 -22.67 -32.15 -0.93
C LEU A 418 -22.64 -33.29 0.10
N HIS A 419 -21.48 -33.61 0.69
CA HIS A 419 -21.38 -34.64 1.74
C HIS A 419 -22.21 -34.25 2.96
N ILE A 420 -22.07 -33.00 3.41
CA ILE A 420 -22.74 -32.54 4.64
C ILE A 420 -24.24 -32.36 4.40
N ALA A 421 -24.64 -31.80 3.25
CA ALA A 421 -26.07 -31.71 2.89
C ALA A 421 -26.72 -33.10 2.79
N ALA A 422 -25.98 -34.10 2.30
CA ALA A 422 -26.44 -35.48 2.21
C ALA A 422 -26.56 -36.17 3.58
N ALA A 423 -25.60 -35.97 4.47
CA ALA A 423 -25.61 -36.52 5.83
C ALA A 423 -26.72 -35.92 6.72
N GLU A 424 -26.98 -34.61 6.59
CA GLU A 424 -28.00 -33.89 7.38
C GLU A 424 -29.43 -34.03 6.84
N GLY A 425 -29.61 -34.66 5.67
CA GLY A 425 -30.95 -34.92 5.12
C GLY A 425 -31.57 -33.74 4.36
N GLN A 426 -30.75 -32.85 3.78
CA GLN A 426 -31.24 -31.59 3.20
C GLN A 426 -31.53 -31.64 1.71
N VAL A 427 -32.77 -31.98 1.36
CA VAL A 427 -33.21 -32.17 -0.02
C VAL A 427 -32.98 -30.93 -0.90
N GLU A 428 -33.40 -29.74 -0.44
CA GLU A 428 -33.30 -28.50 -1.22
C GLU A 428 -31.83 -28.10 -1.50
N ALA A 429 -30.94 -28.28 -0.52
CA ALA A 429 -29.52 -27.98 -0.67
C ALA A 429 -28.85 -28.98 -1.63
N VAL A 430 -29.20 -30.27 -1.55
CA VAL A 430 -28.70 -31.30 -2.48
C VAL A 430 -29.15 -31.00 -3.91
N ILE A 431 -30.41 -30.62 -4.12
CA ILE A 431 -30.92 -30.20 -5.44
C ILE A 431 -30.15 -28.98 -5.94
N PHE A 432 -29.97 -27.96 -5.11
CA PHE A 432 -29.21 -26.77 -5.50
C PHE A 432 -27.76 -27.08 -5.88
N LEU A 433 -27.06 -27.92 -5.11
CA LEU A 433 -25.66 -28.28 -5.37
C LEU A 433 -25.50 -29.16 -6.62
N THR A 434 -26.44 -30.06 -6.88
CA THR A 434 -26.39 -30.98 -8.04
C THR A 434 -26.97 -30.38 -9.32
N GLU A 435 -28.08 -29.65 -9.23
CA GLU A 435 -28.76 -29.07 -10.40
C GLU A 435 -28.18 -27.72 -10.81
N VAL A 436 -27.88 -26.84 -9.85
CA VAL A 436 -27.40 -25.47 -10.13
C VAL A 436 -25.87 -25.40 -10.12
N CYS A 437 -25.21 -25.86 -9.05
CA CYS A 437 -23.76 -25.72 -8.89
C CYS A 437 -22.93 -26.80 -9.61
N LYS A 438 -23.55 -27.92 -9.99
CA LYS A 438 -22.91 -29.05 -10.68
C LYS A 438 -21.69 -29.65 -9.96
N VAL A 439 -21.75 -29.75 -8.64
CA VAL A 439 -20.68 -30.32 -7.80
C VAL A 439 -20.47 -31.82 -8.09
N ASN A 440 -19.22 -32.26 -8.19
CA ASN A 440 -18.86 -33.66 -8.43
C ASN A 440 -19.41 -34.62 -7.34
N PRO A 441 -20.26 -35.61 -7.70
CA PRO A 441 -20.87 -36.53 -6.73
C PRO A 441 -19.98 -37.73 -6.36
N TYR A 442 -18.78 -37.83 -6.94
CA TYR A 442 -17.81 -38.93 -6.71
C TYR A 442 -16.62 -38.51 -5.84
N MET A 443 -16.59 -37.26 -5.37
CA MET A 443 -15.60 -36.82 -4.39
C MET A 443 -15.70 -37.71 -3.16
N LYS A 444 -14.54 -38.11 -2.64
CA LYS A 444 -14.44 -38.94 -1.43
C LYS A 444 -13.94 -38.10 -0.27
N ASP A 445 -14.51 -38.35 0.90
CA ASP A 445 -14.02 -37.79 2.14
C ASP A 445 -12.77 -38.54 2.67
N ARG A 446 -12.29 -38.15 3.85
CA ARG A 446 -11.16 -38.78 4.55
C ARG A 446 -11.38 -40.27 4.85
N TRP A 447 -12.64 -40.70 5.00
CA TRP A 447 -12.99 -42.09 5.31
C TRP A 447 -13.24 -42.92 4.03
N GLY A 448 -13.16 -42.30 2.86
CA GLY A 448 -13.36 -42.94 1.57
C GLY A 448 -14.82 -43.02 1.13
N ASN A 449 -15.72 -42.39 1.87
CA ASN A 449 -17.15 -42.33 1.59
C ASN A 449 -17.46 -41.25 0.57
N THR A 450 -18.44 -41.51 -0.28
CA THR A 450 -19.04 -40.51 -1.18
C THR A 450 -20.27 -39.88 -0.52
N PRO A 451 -20.80 -38.76 -1.04
CA PRO A 451 -22.05 -38.19 -0.53
C PRO A 451 -23.23 -39.17 -0.58
N LEU A 452 -23.20 -40.13 -1.52
CA LEU A 452 -24.21 -41.19 -1.59
C LEU A 452 -24.09 -42.18 -0.43
N ASP A 453 -22.85 -42.56 -0.09
CA ASP A 453 -22.59 -43.47 1.03
C ASP A 453 -23.01 -42.82 2.35
N ASP A 454 -22.73 -41.52 2.52
CA ASP A 454 -23.20 -40.75 3.68
C ASP A 454 -24.74 -40.73 3.75
N ALA A 455 -25.43 -40.43 2.66
CA ALA A 455 -26.90 -40.45 2.62
C ALA A 455 -27.48 -41.84 2.98
N MET A 456 -26.84 -42.93 2.53
CA MET A 456 -27.25 -44.30 2.87
C MET A 456 -26.98 -44.62 4.33
N GLN A 457 -25.82 -44.22 4.87
CA GLN A 457 -25.44 -44.46 6.26
C GLN A 457 -26.39 -43.78 7.24
N PHE A 458 -26.85 -42.57 6.93
CA PHE A 458 -27.80 -41.82 7.76
C PHE A 458 -29.28 -42.10 7.44
N GLY A 459 -29.58 -42.91 6.42
CA GLY A 459 -30.95 -43.39 6.11
C GLY A 459 -31.83 -42.38 5.36
N HIS A 460 -31.25 -41.52 4.52
CA HIS A 460 -31.99 -40.50 3.77
C HIS A 460 -32.40 -40.97 2.36
N ASP A 461 -33.39 -41.86 2.27
CA ASP A 461 -33.82 -42.53 1.03
C ASP A 461 -34.13 -41.57 -0.15
N VAL A 462 -34.74 -40.41 0.15
CA VAL A 462 -35.08 -39.40 -0.87
C VAL A 462 -33.80 -38.84 -1.51
N ILE A 463 -32.79 -38.54 -0.72
CA ILE A 463 -31.50 -38.01 -1.21
C ILE A 463 -30.72 -39.09 -1.95
N VAL A 464 -30.76 -40.34 -1.48
CA VAL A 464 -30.16 -41.49 -2.18
C VAL A 464 -30.71 -41.58 -3.62
N SER A 465 -32.02 -41.44 -3.80
CA SER A 465 -32.65 -41.47 -5.13
C SER A 465 -32.18 -40.32 -6.05
N ILE A 466 -32.04 -39.11 -5.48
CA ILE A 466 -31.58 -37.91 -6.19
C ILE A 466 -30.12 -38.06 -6.62
N LEU A 467 -29.24 -38.48 -5.69
CA LEU A 467 -27.82 -38.67 -5.94
C LEU A 467 -27.55 -39.80 -6.93
N GLN A 468 -28.27 -40.93 -6.85
CA GLN A 468 -28.16 -42.01 -7.84
C GLN A 468 -28.57 -41.55 -9.25
N LYS A 469 -29.64 -40.76 -9.36
CA LYS A 469 -30.06 -40.17 -10.64
C LYS A 469 -28.98 -39.21 -11.16
N TYR A 470 -28.43 -38.36 -10.29
CA TYR A 470 -27.42 -37.39 -10.65
C TYR A 470 -26.10 -38.03 -11.08
N GLN A 471 -25.64 -39.09 -10.38
CA GLN A 471 -24.45 -39.87 -10.73
C GLN A 471 -24.54 -40.47 -12.15
N ARG A 472 -25.71 -41.00 -12.55
CA ARG A 472 -25.94 -41.48 -13.91
C ARG A 472 -25.77 -40.35 -14.94
N VAL A 473 -26.43 -39.22 -14.71
CA VAL A 473 -26.37 -38.05 -15.59
C VAL A 473 -24.95 -37.44 -15.67
N TYR A 474 -24.20 -37.47 -14.57
CA TYR A 474 -22.83 -36.97 -14.51
C TYR A 474 -21.86 -37.87 -15.29
N THR A 475 -22.03 -39.19 -15.21
CA THR A 475 -21.23 -40.18 -15.96
C THR A 475 -21.45 -40.10 -17.46
N ASP A 476 -22.70 -39.89 -17.90
CA ASP A 476 -23.04 -39.74 -19.32
C ASP A 476 -22.41 -38.47 -19.96
N LYS A 477 -22.15 -37.44 -19.14
CA LYS A 477 -21.53 -36.19 -19.61
C LYS A 477 -19.99 -36.21 -19.65
N ASN A 478 -19.35 -37.04 -18.83
CA ASN A 478 -17.89 -37.14 -18.71
C ASN A 478 -17.29 -38.37 -19.41
N SER A 479 -18.10 -39.10 -20.18
CA SER A 479 -17.60 -40.16 -21.07
C SER A 479 -16.93 -39.55 -22.30
N PRO A 480 -15.71 -39.96 -22.69
CA PRO A 480 -15.05 -39.44 -23.89
C PRO A 480 -15.70 -40.05 -25.14
N SER A 481 -16.74 -39.42 -25.67
CA SER A 481 -17.22 -39.71 -27.01
C SER A 481 -16.56 -38.76 -28.01
N ASN A 482 -15.91 -39.37 -29.00
CA ASN A 482 -15.43 -38.73 -30.23
C ASN A 482 -16.49 -37.80 -30.82
N THR A 483 -16.18 -36.51 -30.89
CA THR A 483 -16.67 -35.64 -31.97
C THR A 483 -15.58 -34.61 -32.27
N GLU A 484 -14.96 -34.80 -33.43
CA GLU A 484 -14.21 -33.78 -34.15
C GLU A 484 -15.07 -32.53 -34.34
N GLU A 485 -14.41 -31.37 -34.18
CA GLU A 485 -14.72 -30.04 -34.72
C GLU A 485 -16.19 -29.61 -34.92
N GLN A 486 -16.57 -28.55 -34.19
CA GLN A 486 -16.90 -27.26 -34.82
C GLN A 486 -16.91 -26.13 -33.77
N LYS A 487 -15.90 -25.26 -33.82
CA LYS A 487 -15.95 -23.92 -33.20
C LYS A 487 -16.92 -23.04 -33.99
N PRO A 488 -17.92 -22.39 -33.37
CA PRO A 488 -18.50 -21.19 -33.96
C PRO A 488 -17.72 -19.93 -33.49
N PRO A 489 -17.74 -18.85 -34.27
CA PRO A 489 -16.78 -17.75 -34.13
C PRO A 489 -17.12 -16.81 -32.97
N LEU A 490 -16.06 -16.29 -32.34
CA LEU A 490 -16.08 -15.06 -31.54
C LEU A 490 -16.47 -13.89 -32.48
N ASP A 491 -17.73 -13.47 -32.50
CA ASP A 491 -18.14 -12.10 -32.85
C ASP A 491 -19.67 -11.96 -32.73
N THR A 492 -20.16 -11.50 -31.57
CA THR A 492 -21.31 -10.57 -31.41
C THR A 492 -21.65 -10.36 -29.93
N MET A 493 -20.86 -9.54 -29.23
CA MET A 493 -21.35 -8.70 -28.11
C MET A 493 -20.60 -7.36 -28.10
N LYS A 494 -20.66 -6.67 -29.24
CA LYS A 494 -20.49 -5.21 -29.31
C LYS A 494 -21.81 -4.62 -29.80
N SER A 495 -22.78 -4.46 -28.91
CA SER A 495 -23.90 -3.52 -29.08
C SER A 495 -24.82 -3.54 -27.87
N ILE A 496 -24.36 -2.97 -26.75
CA ILE A 496 -25.25 -2.17 -25.88
C ILE A 496 -24.41 -0.94 -25.55
N VAL A 497 -24.67 0.13 -26.30
CA VAL A 497 -24.20 1.50 -26.05
C VAL A 497 -25.00 2.07 -24.89
#